data_AF-A0A661IXX9-F1
#
_entry.id   AF-A0A661IXX9-F1
#
_cell.length_a   1.000
_cell.length_b   1.000
_cell.length_c   1.000
_cell.angle_alpha   90.00
_cell.angle_beta   90.00
_cell.angle_gamma   90.00
#
_symmetry.space_group_name_H-M   'P 1'
#
loop_
_entity.id
_entity.type
_entity.pdbx_description
1 polymer ?
#
loop_
_entity_poly.entity_id
_entity_poly.type
_entity_poly.pdbx_seq_one_letter_code
_entity_poly.pdbx_strand_id
1 'polypeptide(L)'
;MDRAKAKKVVFFVLLIALVAVILSLMRTGGEKPLPSPPREELPPVPTPVKKVSVEEVRAYLKDIRGKGYRNPFLSQKEREWRSFRELLGALPRLSGVLMVGGEKVAILDGAPVKEGERIRGFSLVRIEEKGVRLRRGRREYFLSVKGGSDVP
;
A
#
# COMPACT_ATOMS: atom_id res chain seq x y z
N MET A 1 53.80 24.82 -14.55
CA MET A 1 52.37 24.46 -14.74
C MET A 1 51.86 23.86 -13.44
N ASP A 2 50.99 24.57 -12.72
CA ASP A 2 50.64 24.28 -11.33
C ASP A 2 50.01 22.90 -11.14
N ARG A 3 50.55 22.10 -10.22
CA ARG A 3 50.00 20.78 -9.84
C ARG A 3 48.51 20.86 -9.46
N ALA A 4 48.04 22.01 -8.99
CA ALA A 4 46.63 22.26 -8.68
C ALA A 4 45.74 22.38 -9.93
N LYS A 5 46.23 22.97 -11.02
CA LYS A 5 45.51 23.01 -12.31
C LYS A 5 45.47 21.63 -12.96
N ALA A 6 46.58 20.88 -12.89
CA ALA A 6 46.65 19.52 -13.43
C ALA A 6 45.64 18.57 -12.76
N LYS A 7 45.49 18.63 -11.42
CA LYS A 7 44.50 17.81 -10.70
C LYS A 7 43.05 18.14 -11.07
N LYS A 8 42.73 19.44 -11.28
CA LYS A 8 41.39 19.87 -11.70
C LYS A 8 41.04 19.39 -13.11
N VAL A 9 42.03 19.42 -14.03
CA VAL A 9 41.84 18.93 -15.40
C VAL A 9 41.63 17.41 -15.40
N VAL A 10 42.43 16.66 -14.65
CA VAL A 10 42.26 15.20 -14.53
C VAL A 10 40.89 14.84 -13.94
N PHE A 11 40.45 15.55 -12.90
CA PHE A 11 39.13 15.34 -12.32
C PHE A 11 37.99 15.63 -13.32
N PHE A 12 38.12 16.70 -14.10
CA PHE A 12 37.13 17.03 -15.15
C PHE A 12 37.04 15.97 -16.24
N VAL A 13 38.18 15.46 -16.71
CA VAL A 13 38.22 14.38 -17.70
C VAL A 13 37.58 13.10 -17.16
N LEU A 14 37.82 12.78 -15.88
CA LEU A 14 37.26 11.60 -15.22
C LEU A 14 35.75 11.73 -15.00
N LEU A 15 35.27 12.94 -14.68
CA LEU A 15 33.85 13.26 -14.56
C LEU A 15 33.12 13.10 -15.91
N ILE A 16 33.72 13.60 -17.00
CA ILE A 16 33.15 13.49 -18.35
C ILE A 16 33.10 12.03 -18.80
N ALA A 17 34.15 11.25 -18.53
CA ALA A 17 34.17 9.81 -18.81
C ALA A 17 33.07 9.05 -18.04
N LEU A 18 32.85 9.40 -16.77
CA LEU A 18 31.80 8.80 -15.95
C LEU A 18 30.40 9.12 -16.49
N VAL A 19 30.16 10.37 -16.89
CA VAL A 19 28.88 10.79 -17.49
C VAL A 19 28.63 10.06 -18.81
N ALA A 20 29.67 9.89 -19.64
CA ALA A 20 29.55 9.15 -20.90
C ALA A 20 29.17 7.67 -20.68
N VAL A 21 29.70 7.02 -19.64
CA VAL A 21 29.34 5.64 -19.28
C VAL A 21 27.88 5.55 -18.82
N ILE A 22 27.41 6.49 -17.99
CA ILE A 22 26.01 6.52 -17.52
C ILE A 22 25.04 6.71 -18.69
N LEU A 23 25.35 7.62 -19.61
CA LEU A 23 24.54 7.85 -20.82
C LEU A 23 24.52 6.62 -21.75
N SER A 24 25.63 5.89 -21.85
CA SER A 24 25.70 4.65 -22.63
C SER A 24 24.81 3.54 -22.04
N LEU A 25 24.80 3.40 -20.70
CA LEU A 25 23.94 2.46 -19.98
C LEU A 25 22.45 2.80 -20.10
N MET A 26 22.09 4.08 -20.16
CA MET A 26 20.70 4.49 -20.38
C MET A 26 20.21 4.24 -21.82
N ARG A 27 21.11 4.17 -22.81
CA ARG A 27 20.73 3.95 -24.22
C ARG A 27 20.41 2.49 -24.56
N THR A 28 20.87 1.53 -23.75
CA THR A 28 20.66 0.09 -23.99
C THR A 28 19.46 -0.50 -23.24
N GLY A 29 18.79 0.27 -22.36
CA GLY A 29 17.59 -0.14 -21.63
C GLY A 29 16.29 -0.14 -22.44
N GLY A 30 16.36 -0.20 -23.76
CA GLY A 30 15.19 -0.32 -24.63
C GLY A 30 14.60 -1.73 -24.53
N GLU A 31 13.57 -1.88 -23.71
CA GLU A 31 12.79 -3.10 -23.57
C GLU A 31 12.32 -3.59 -24.96
N LYS A 32 12.85 -4.73 -25.42
CA LYS A 32 12.24 -5.45 -26.52
C LYS A 32 10.87 -5.94 -26.03
N PRO A 33 9.77 -5.67 -26.74
CA PRO A 33 8.47 -6.20 -26.36
C PRO A 33 8.57 -7.73 -26.36
N LEU A 34 8.31 -8.32 -25.20
CA LEU A 34 8.25 -9.77 -25.04
C LEU A 34 7.18 -10.32 -25.99
N PRO A 35 7.49 -11.37 -26.78
CA PRO A 35 6.48 -12.01 -27.60
C PRO A 35 5.40 -12.59 -26.69
N SER A 36 4.14 -12.30 -27.00
CA SER A 36 3.00 -12.86 -26.27
C SER A 36 3.11 -14.39 -26.24
N PRO A 37 2.89 -15.04 -25.09
CA PRO A 37 2.93 -16.49 -25.03
C PRO A 37 1.89 -17.10 -25.98
N PRO A 38 2.16 -18.26 -26.60
CA PRO A 38 1.18 -18.97 -27.41
C PRO A 38 -0.10 -19.18 -26.60
N ARG A 39 -1.25 -18.78 -27.15
CA ARG A 39 -2.54 -19.10 -26.52
C ARG A 39 -2.71 -20.62 -26.57
N GLU A 40 -2.54 -21.29 -25.43
CA GLU A 40 -3.07 -22.64 -25.24
C GLU A 40 -4.60 -22.55 -25.31
N GLU A 41 -5.18 -23.13 -26.35
CA GLU A 41 -6.61 -23.39 -26.39
C GLU A 41 -6.95 -24.30 -25.21
N LEU A 42 -7.73 -23.77 -24.26
CA LEU A 42 -8.20 -24.51 -23.11
C LEU A 42 -8.90 -25.80 -23.58
N PRO A 43 -8.59 -26.97 -23.00
CA PRO A 43 -9.29 -28.19 -23.35
C PRO A 43 -10.80 -28.01 -23.11
N PRO A 44 -11.66 -28.56 -23.98
CA PRO A 44 -13.10 -28.44 -23.80
C PRO A 44 -13.48 -29.00 -22.42
N VAL A 45 -14.21 -28.19 -21.65
CA VAL A 45 -14.67 -28.53 -20.30
C VAL A 45 -15.44 -29.86 -20.37
N PRO A 46 -14.99 -30.92 -19.69
CA PRO A 46 -15.74 -32.16 -19.63
C PRO A 46 -16.97 -31.94 -18.74
N THR A 47 -18.13 -31.68 -19.32
CA THR A 47 -19.38 -31.82 -18.58
C THR A 47 -19.78 -33.29 -18.52
N PRO A 48 -19.88 -33.83 -17.31
CA PRO A 48 -21.17 -34.35 -16.91
C PRO A 48 -21.55 -33.69 -15.59
N VAL A 49 -22.44 -32.70 -15.65
CA VAL A 49 -23.12 -32.22 -14.45
C VAL A 49 -23.95 -33.41 -13.95
N LYS A 50 -23.46 -34.09 -12.91
CA LYS A 50 -24.16 -35.17 -12.24
C LYS A 50 -25.53 -34.62 -11.82
N LYS A 51 -26.62 -35.16 -12.38
CA LYS A 51 -27.98 -34.71 -12.09
C LYS A 51 -28.31 -35.12 -10.65
N VAL A 52 -28.05 -34.23 -9.70
CA VAL A 52 -28.40 -34.41 -8.29
C VAL A 52 -29.91 -34.26 -8.16
N SER A 53 -30.58 -35.19 -7.48
CA SER A 53 -32.03 -35.13 -7.31
C SER A 53 -32.41 -34.03 -6.31
N VAL A 54 -33.59 -33.45 -6.48
CA VAL A 54 -34.10 -32.39 -5.58
C VAL A 54 -34.24 -32.90 -4.14
N GLU A 55 -34.43 -34.21 -3.97
CA GLU A 55 -34.52 -34.88 -2.68
C GLU A 55 -33.18 -34.95 -1.95
N GLU A 56 -32.09 -35.24 -2.67
CA GLU A 56 -30.73 -35.20 -2.12
C GLU A 56 -30.36 -33.77 -1.67
N VAL A 57 -30.71 -32.76 -2.48
CA VAL A 57 -30.50 -31.35 -2.11
C VAL A 57 -31.34 -30.97 -0.88
N ARG A 58 -32.61 -31.40 -0.81
CA ARG A 58 -33.46 -31.15 0.37
C ARG A 58 -32.94 -31.84 1.62
N ALA A 59 -32.48 -33.08 1.51
CA ALA A 59 -31.91 -33.82 2.64
C ALA A 59 -30.63 -33.14 3.14
N TYR A 60 -29.77 -32.69 2.23
CA TYR A 60 -28.56 -31.92 2.54
C TYR A 60 -28.87 -30.59 3.24
N LEU A 61 -29.81 -29.80 2.70
CA LEU A 61 -30.22 -28.53 3.31
C LEU A 61 -30.86 -28.71 4.69
N LYS A 62 -31.57 -29.83 4.90
CA LYS A 62 -32.21 -30.16 6.18
C LYS A 62 -31.17 -30.58 7.23
N ASP A 63 -30.12 -31.32 6.83
CA ASP A 63 -28.97 -31.64 7.70
C ASP A 63 -28.16 -30.39 8.07
N ILE A 64 -27.99 -29.44 7.13
CA ILE A 64 -27.34 -28.15 7.40
C ILE A 64 -28.13 -27.27 8.37
N ARG A 65 -29.47 -27.26 8.30
CA ARG A 65 -30.30 -26.44 9.21
C ARG A 65 -30.31 -26.94 10.66
N GLY A 66 -30.13 -28.25 10.89
CA GLY A 66 -30.18 -28.85 12.23
C GLY A 66 -28.88 -28.69 13.04
N LYS A 67 -27.75 -28.56 12.35
CA LYS A 67 -26.45 -28.28 12.96
C LYS A 67 -26.23 -26.78 12.82
N GLY A 68 -26.26 -26.00 13.90
CA GLY A 68 -26.00 -24.55 13.89
C GLY A 68 -24.61 -24.19 13.37
N TYR A 69 -24.39 -24.36 12.07
CA TYR A 69 -23.11 -24.32 11.40
C TYR A 69 -22.70 -22.85 11.30
N ARG A 70 -21.94 -22.37 12.28
CA ARG A 70 -21.06 -21.22 12.07
C ARG A 70 -20.12 -21.60 10.94
N ASN A 71 -20.32 -20.98 9.77
CA ASN A 71 -19.57 -21.27 8.57
C ASN A 71 -18.05 -21.23 8.87
N PRO A 72 -17.33 -22.37 8.83
CA PRO A 72 -15.93 -22.44 9.24
C PRO A 72 -15.01 -21.64 8.31
N PHE A 73 -15.46 -21.32 7.09
CA PHE A 73 -14.72 -20.56 6.08
C PHE A 73 -14.97 -19.03 6.14
N LEU A 74 -16.04 -18.57 6.82
CA LEU A 74 -16.33 -17.14 6.99
C LEU A 74 -15.87 -16.59 8.35
N SER A 75 -15.52 -17.45 9.30
CA SER A 75 -15.34 -17.04 10.71
C SER A 75 -14.06 -16.26 11.02
N GLN A 76 -13.01 -16.37 10.19
CA GLN A 76 -11.74 -15.66 10.40
C GLN A 76 -11.75 -14.31 9.69
N LYS A 77 -12.14 -14.27 8.41
CA LYS A 77 -12.27 -13.02 7.65
C LYS A 77 -13.27 -12.05 8.28
N GLU A 78 -14.37 -12.53 8.84
CA GLU A 78 -15.32 -11.66 9.55
C GLU A 78 -14.74 -11.07 10.85
N ARG A 79 -13.88 -11.81 11.57
CA ARG A 79 -13.19 -11.31 12.77
C ARG A 79 -12.10 -10.31 12.40
N GLU A 80 -11.33 -10.60 11.36
CA GLU A 80 -10.35 -9.68 10.79
C GLU A 80 -11.04 -8.41 10.28
N TRP A 81 -12.18 -8.54 9.61
CA TRP A 81 -12.97 -7.42 9.13
C TRP A 81 -13.57 -6.58 10.27
N ARG A 82 -14.08 -7.23 11.33
CA ARG A 82 -14.56 -6.52 12.52
C ARG A 82 -13.45 -5.72 13.19
N SER A 83 -12.30 -6.36 13.44
CA SER A 83 -11.16 -5.68 14.05
C SER A 83 -10.57 -4.58 13.16
N PHE A 84 -10.61 -4.74 11.84
CA PHE A 84 -10.25 -3.69 10.89
C PHE A 84 -11.23 -2.51 10.92
N ARG A 85 -12.55 -2.75 10.96
CA ARG A 85 -13.55 -1.69 11.10
C ARG A 85 -13.41 -0.92 12.41
N GLU A 86 -13.21 -1.62 13.52
CA GLU A 86 -12.92 -1.00 14.81
C GLU A 86 -11.66 -0.13 14.74
N LEU A 87 -10.62 -0.61 14.06
CA LEU A 87 -9.40 0.14 13.84
C LEU A 87 -9.62 1.40 12.99
N LEU A 88 -10.39 1.32 11.91
CA LEU A 88 -10.74 2.47 11.09
C LEU A 88 -11.49 3.55 11.90
N GLY A 89 -12.40 3.14 12.79
CA GLY A 89 -13.10 4.08 13.68
C GLY A 89 -12.21 4.70 14.78
N ALA A 90 -11.13 4.00 15.14
CA ALA A 90 -10.18 4.45 16.15
C ALA A 90 -9.08 5.37 15.60
N LEU A 91 -8.81 5.35 14.30
CA LEU A 91 -7.82 6.23 13.68
C LEU A 91 -8.27 7.70 13.78
N PRO A 92 -7.38 8.62 14.18
CA PRO A 92 -7.69 10.04 14.17
C PRO A 92 -7.83 10.53 12.73
N ARG A 93 -8.70 11.52 12.50
CA ARG A 93 -8.92 12.12 11.19
C ARG A 93 -7.85 13.17 10.93
N LEU A 94 -7.03 12.97 9.90
CA LEU A 94 -6.09 13.99 9.43
C LEU A 94 -6.83 15.03 8.60
N SER A 95 -6.88 16.27 9.10
CA SER A 95 -7.43 17.41 8.38
C SER A 95 -6.39 18.09 7.50
N GLY A 96 -5.12 18.07 7.88
CA GLY A 96 -4.03 18.65 7.08
C GLY A 96 -2.71 18.70 7.83
N VAL A 97 -1.67 19.13 7.12
CA VAL A 97 -0.34 19.39 7.68
C VAL A 97 -0.01 20.85 7.38
N LEU A 98 0.40 21.58 8.43
CA LEU A 98 0.73 23.00 8.38
C LEU A 98 2.20 23.19 8.75
N MET A 99 2.76 24.32 8.36
CA MET A 99 4.07 24.77 8.80
C MET A 99 3.89 26.02 9.67
N VAL A 100 4.28 25.93 10.94
CA VAL A 100 4.14 27.01 11.92
C VAL A 100 5.53 27.33 12.47
N GLY A 101 6.05 28.54 12.18
CA GLY A 101 7.36 28.96 12.67
C GLY A 101 8.54 28.10 12.19
N GLY A 102 8.41 27.44 11.02
CA GLY A 102 9.41 26.51 10.49
C GLY A 102 9.25 25.06 10.97
N GLU A 103 8.33 24.78 11.90
CA GLU A 103 8.01 23.43 12.36
C GLU A 103 6.79 22.87 11.63
N LYS A 104 6.81 21.57 11.32
CA LYS A 104 5.64 20.87 10.77
C LYS A 104 4.69 20.49 11.90
N VAL A 105 3.41 20.81 11.73
CA VAL A 105 2.33 20.51 12.68
C VAL A 105 1.20 19.81 11.93
N ALA A 106 0.72 18.70 12.46
CA ALA A 106 -0.42 17.98 11.87
C ALA A 106 -1.71 18.39 12.58
N ILE A 107 -2.79 18.60 11.83
CA ILE A 107 -4.12 18.81 12.41
C ILE A 107 -4.84 17.47 12.43
N LEU A 108 -4.94 16.85 13.60
CA LEU A 108 -5.60 15.57 13.83
C LEU A 108 -6.83 15.77 14.72
N ASP A 109 -8.00 15.31 14.27
CA ASP A 109 -9.29 15.50 14.93
C ASP A 109 -9.58 16.99 15.29
N GLY A 110 -9.08 17.92 14.48
CA GLY A 110 -9.22 19.36 14.68
C GLY A 110 -8.22 19.99 15.66
N ALA A 111 -7.34 19.20 16.29
CA ALA A 111 -6.30 19.69 17.19
C ALA A 111 -4.92 19.72 16.51
N PRO A 112 -4.09 20.74 16.77
CA PRO A 112 -2.70 20.73 16.34
C PRO A 112 -1.88 19.73 17.17
N VAL A 113 -1.16 18.84 16.50
CA VAL A 113 -0.36 17.78 17.10
C VAL A 113 1.04 17.79 16.50
N LYS A 114 2.07 17.69 17.34
CA LYS A 114 3.49 17.66 16.94
C LYS A 114 4.07 16.25 16.96
N GLU A 115 5.19 16.07 16.26
CA GLU A 115 5.95 14.81 16.32
C GLU A 115 6.29 14.44 17.77
N GLY A 116 6.09 13.17 18.12
CA GLY A 116 6.26 12.63 19.48
C GLY A 116 4.99 12.64 20.33
N GLU A 117 3.99 13.45 20.00
CA GLU A 117 2.75 13.54 20.79
C GLU A 117 1.83 12.34 20.58
N ARG A 118 0.93 12.12 21.53
CA ARG A 118 -0.04 11.01 21.50
C ARG A 118 -1.47 11.50 21.34
N ILE A 119 -2.22 10.84 20.45
CA ILE A 119 -3.63 11.10 20.19
C ILE A 119 -4.40 9.78 20.02
N ARG A 120 -5.52 9.62 20.73
CA ARG A 120 -6.38 8.41 20.71
C ARG A 120 -5.61 7.08 20.85
N GLY A 121 -4.53 7.07 21.62
CA GLY A 121 -3.67 5.89 21.82
C GLY A 121 -2.65 5.62 20.70
N PHE A 122 -2.54 6.51 19.71
CA PHE A 122 -1.51 6.51 18.68
C PHE A 122 -0.45 7.55 19.02
N SER A 123 0.83 7.25 18.75
CA SER A 123 1.93 8.23 18.85
C SER A 123 2.25 8.74 17.45
N LEU A 124 2.37 10.06 17.28
CA LEU A 124 2.77 10.70 16.03
C LEU A 124 4.28 10.53 15.86
N VAL A 125 4.71 9.69 14.92
CA VAL A 125 6.12 9.38 14.71
C VAL A 125 6.77 10.39 13.79
N ARG A 126 6.07 10.76 12.71
CA ARG A 126 6.62 11.64 11.68
C ARG A 126 5.51 12.39 10.94
N ILE A 127 5.77 13.64 10.62
CA ILE A 127 4.93 14.50 9.79
C ILE A 127 5.63 14.69 8.44
N GLU A 128 5.06 14.09 7.41
CA GLU A 128 5.52 14.18 6.04
C GLU A 128 4.65 15.18 5.26
N GLU A 129 5.08 15.57 4.05
CA GLU A 129 4.28 16.51 3.22
C GLU A 129 2.96 15.89 2.75
N LYS A 130 2.97 14.58 2.48
CA LYS A 130 1.82 13.85 1.93
C LYS A 130 0.89 13.28 3.02
N GLY A 131 1.25 13.41 4.30
CA GLY A 131 0.56 12.70 5.36
C GLY A 131 1.35 12.59 6.65
N VAL A 132 0.85 11.78 7.57
CA VAL A 132 1.48 11.54 8.86
C VAL A 132 1.62 10.06 9.16
N ARG A 133 2.68 9.71 9.89
CA ARG A 133 2.92 8.37 10.41
C ARG A 133 2.53 8.28 11.88
N LEU A 134 1.65 7.34 12.18
CA LEU A 134 1.15 7.04 13.51
C LEU A 134 1.61 5.65 13.94
N ARG A 135 1.96 5.49 15.21
CA ARG A 135 2.32 4.19 15.79
C ARG A 135 1.43 3.84 16.98
N ARG A 136 0.93 2.60 16.99
CA ARG A 136 0.20 2.03 18.14
C ARG A 136 0.75 0.64 18.44
N GLY A 137 1.40 0.51 19.60
CA GLY A 137 2.16 -0.69 19.94
C GLY A 137 3.28 -0.96 18.93
N ARG A 138 3.27 -2.15 18.30
CA ARG A 138 4.25 -2.55 17.27
C ARG A 138 3.82 -2.23 15.84
N ARG A 139 2.64 -1.64 15.64
CA ARG A 139 2.09 -1.35 14.31
C ARG A 139 2.22 0.12 13.97
N GLU A 140 2.58 0.40 12.72
CA GLU A 140 2.69 1.73 12.16
C GLU A 140 1.64 1.91 11.06
N TYR A 141 1.08 3.12 10.97
CA TYR A 141 -0.03 3.49 10.09
C TYR A 141 0.32 4.80 9.41
N PHE A 142 -0.01 4.92 8.13
CA PHE A 142 0.14 6.16 7.39
C PHE A 142 -1.24 6.75 7.11
N LEU A 143 -1.47 7.98 7.54
CA LEU A 143 -2.64 8.77 7.16
C LEU A 143 -2.23 9.74 6.08
N SER A 144 -2.77 9.58 4.88
CA SER A 144 -2.57 10.56 3.82
C SER A 144 -3.41 11.81 4.10
N VAL A 145 -2.85 12.98 3.77
CA VAL A 145 -3.69 14.16 3.56
C VAL A 145 -4.52 13.81 2.33
N LYS A 146 -5.83 13.60 2.49
CA LYS A 146 -6.70 13.51 1.31
C LYS A 146 -6.50 14.82 0.56
N GLY A 147 -5.86 14.74 -0.61
CA GLY A 147 -5.87 15.85 -1.56
C GLY A 147 -7.32 16.26 -1.74
N GLY A 148 -7.61 17.55 -1.60
CA GLY A 148 -8.89 18.09 -2.03
C GLY A 148 -9.06 17.78 -3.52
N SER A 149 -9.73 16.68 -3.82
CA SER A 149 -10.23 16.36 -5.14
C SER A 149 -11.74 16.17 -4.98
N ASP A 150 -12.46 17.14 -5.53
CA ASP A 150 -13.85 17.09 -5.96
C ASP A 150 -14.89 16.86 -4.85
N VAL A 151 -15.29 17.98 -4.25
CA VAL A 151 -16.68 18.16 -3.83
C VAL A 151 -17.45 18.52 -5.12
N PRO A 152 -18.41 17.70 -5.59
CA PRO A 152 -19.38 18.13 -6.60
C PRO A 152 -20.31 19.22 -6.04
#